data_AF-A0A966FLV6-F1
#
_entry.id   AF-A0A966FLV6-F1
#
_cell.length_a   1.000
_cell.length_b   1.000
_cell.length_c   1.000
_cell.angle_alpha   90.00
_cell.angle_beta   90.00
_cell.angle_gamma   90.00
#
_symmetry.space_group_name_H-M   'P 1'
#
loop_
_entity.id
_entity.type
_entity.pdbx_description
1 polymer ?
#
loop_
_entity_poly.entity_id
_entity_poly.type
_entity_poly.pdbx_seq_one_letter_code
_entity_poly.pdbx_strand_id
1 'polypeptide(L)'
;MNKSQAKQHLIQSISNLQQRRGTLTVADLEAEVINNTCLFVLKNQKEKMRQGKTIEDMFLGALNSTQDFIPITSAFTEAAMELFPGQYTEQHAMMATMGVQQNVAWEGMWDFLRDYFQKNHGVQIDDTETEAAIFYSTKHKRYENGVLVSESEVERTINLNFIDDNQELIVSIEPSLSPKKSHLISNNENILKYKGYDPDYLFTIKLDDFDEVEQFTLEMPNRSLKIVYFE
;
A
#
# COMPACT_ATOMS: atom_id res chain seq x y z
N MET A 1 10.19 -18.99 -9.78
CA MET A 1 10.34 -17.90 -10.77
C MET A 1 11.74 -17.97 -11.36
N ASN A 2 11.89 -17.89 -12.68
CA ASN A 2 13.20 -17.75 -13.34
C ASN A 2 13.30 -16.39 -14.07
N LYS A 3 14.51 -15.99 -14.47
CA LYS A 3 14.75 -14.69 -15.13
C LYS A 3 13.90 -14.49 -16.40
N SER A 4 13.67 -15.53 -17.20
CA SER A 4 12.88 -15.41 -18.44
C SER A 4 11.41 -15.10 -18.15
N GLN A 5 10.84 -15.76 -17.15
CA GLN A 5 9.48 -15.49 -16.67
C GLN A 5 9.38 -14.07 -16.09
N ALA A 6 10.35 -13.68 -15.24
CA ALA A 6 10.38 -12.34 -14.67
C ALA A 6 10.47 -11.26 -15.76
N LYS A 7 11.29 -11.48 -16.78
CA LYS A 7 11.41 -10.60 -17.96
C LYS A 7 10.08 -10.45 -18.70
N GLN A 8 9.36 -11.54 -18.95
CA GLN A 8 8.05 -11.48 -19.60
C GLN A 8 7.04 -10.68 -18.77
N HIS A 9 7.00 -10.89 -17.46
CA HIS A 9 6.16 -10.12 -16.56
C HIS A 9 6.50 -8.63 -16.56
N LEU A 10 7.79 -8.28 -16.47
CA LEU A 10 8.23 -6.89 -16.51
C LEU A 10 7.89 -6.21 -17.84
N ILE A 11 8.11 -6.88 -18.98
CA ILE A 11 7.72 -6.35 -20.30
C ILE A 11 6.23 -6.03 -20.30
N GLN A 12 5.38 -6.95 -19.84
CA GLN A 12 3.93 -6.76 -19.85
C GLN A 12 3.52 -5.62 -18.92
N SER A 13 4.05 -5.58 -17.69
CA SER A 13 3.73 -4.57 -16.69
C SER A 13 4.15 -3.18 -17.16
N ILE A 14 5.41 -3.03 -17.59
CA ILE A 14 5.97 -1.75 -18.03
C ILE A 14 5.29 -1.27 -19.32
N SER A 15 4.99 -2.17 -20.26
CA SER A 15 4.25 -1.79 -21.48
C SER A 15 2.86 -1.26 -21.15
N ASN A 16 2.16 -1.90 -20.22
CA ASN A 16 0.85 -1.44 -19.76
C ASN A 16 0.94 -0.08 -19.03
N LEU A 17 1.92 0.09 -18.14
CA LEU A 17 2.15 1.36 -17.44
C LEU A 17 2.44 2.49 -18.44
N GLN A 18 3.31 2.22 -19.42
CA GLN A 18 3.67 3.18 -20.47
C GLN A 18 2.46 3.56 -21.32
N GLN A 19 1.57 2.61 -21.63
CA GLN A 19 0.33 2.90 -22.35
C GLN A 19 -0.61 3.82 -21.56
N ARG A 20 -0.65 3.69 -20.23
CA ARG A 20 -1.56 4.47 -19.37
C ARG A 20 -1.01 5.83 -18.96
N ARG A 21 0.30 5.93 -18.70
CA ARG A 21 0.96 7.15 -18.18
C ARG A 21 1.81 7.89 -19.21
N GLY A 22 2.09 7.28 -20.36
CA GLY A 22 2.98 7.85 -21.37
C GLY A 22 4.45 7.61 -21.03
N THR A 23 5.25 8.67 -20.98
CA THR A 23 6.69 8.56 -20.72
C THR A 23 6.96 8.14 -19.28
N LEU A 24 7.79 7.11 -19.11
CA LEU A 24 8.18 6.59 -17.80
C LEU A 24 9.53 7.16 -17.36
N THR A 25 9.65 7.46 -16.07
CA THR A 25 10.89 7.85 -15.42
C THR A 25 11.66 6.63 -14.91
N VAL A 26 12.92 6.82 -14.51
CA VAL A 26 13.70 5.77 -13.84
C VAL A 26 13.02 5.34 -12.52
N ALA A 27 12.44 6.29 -11.79
CA ALA A 27 11.72 6.00 -10.56
C ALA A 27 10.46 5.14 -10.81
N ASP A 28 9.78 5.33 -11.93
CA ASP A 28 8.66 4.47 -12.32
C ASP A 28 9.14 3.05 -12.62
N LEU A 29 10.30 2.89 -13.28
CA LEU A 29 10.90 1.57 -13.53
C LEU A 29 11.32 0.88 -12.22
N GLU A 30 11.93 1.61 -11.28
CA GLU A 30 12.27 1.08 -9.96
C GLU A 30 11.02 0.63 -9.19
N ALA A 31 9.98 1.46 -9.17
CA ALA A 31 8.71 1.12 -8.54
C ALA A 31 8.08 -0.12 -9.17
N GLU A 32 8.07 -0.22 -10.51
CA GLU A 32 7.55 -1.38 -11.23
C GLU A 32 8.29 -2.67 -10.85
N VAL A 33 9.63 -2.63 -10.83
CA VAL A 33 10.44 -3.80 -10.47
C VAL A 33 10.17 -4.22 -9.03
N ILE A 34 10.18 -3.28 -8.09
CA ILE A 34 9.93 -3.56 -6.67
C ILE A 34 8.52 -4.13 -6.46
N ASN A 35 7.50 -3.48 -7.01
CA ASN A 35 6.11 -3.84 -6.74
C ASN A 35 5.71 -5.16 -7.40
N ASN A 36 6.15 -5.42 -8.63
CA ASN A 36 5.96 -6.74 -9.27
C ASN A 36 6.69 -7.85 -8.51
N THR A 37 7.92 -7.58 -8.04
CA THR A 37 8.67 -8.56 -7.24
C THR A 37 7.95 -8.85 -5.93
N CYS A 38 7.51 -7.81 -5.20
CA CYS A 38 6.76 -7.98 -3.94
C CYS A 38 5.47 -8.76 -4.16
N LEU A 39 4.72 -8.44 -5.21
CA LEU A 39 3.50 -9.17 -5.56
C LEU A 39 3.77 -10.65 -5.78
N PHE A 40 4.81 -10.97 -6.55
CA PHE A 40 5.15 -12.35 -6.86
C PHE A 40 5.61 -13.13 -5.62
N VAL A 41 6.46 -12.50 -4.78
CA VAL A 41 6.88 -13.08 -3.51
C VAL A 41 5.65 -13.37 -2.65
N LEU A 42 4.80 -12.38 -2.38
CA LEU A 42 3.63 -12.53 -1.51
C LEU A 42 2.63 -13.55 -2.05
N LYS A 43 2.39 -13.60 -3.37
CA LYS A 43 1.56 -14.65 -3.99
C LYS A 43 2.12 -16.04 -3.75
N ASN A 44 3.41 -16.24 -3.98
CA ASN A 44 4.08 -17.52 -3.72
C ASN A 44 4.04 -17.90 -2.23
N GLN A 45 4.18 -16.94 -1.31
CA GLN A 45 4.02 -17.18 0.13
C GLN A 45 2.59 -17.62 0.47
N LYS A 46 1.57 -16.91 -0.03
CA LYS A 46 0.15 -17.24 0.18
C LYS A 46 -0.21 -18.62 -0.38
N GLU A 47 0.27 -18.97 -1.57
CA GLU A 47 0.04 -20.28 -2.18
C GLU A 47 0.64 -21.41 -1.35
N LYS A 48 1.88 -21.26 -0.88
CA LYS A 48 2.53 -22.27 -0.02
C LYS A 48 1.82 -22.44 1.31
N MET A 49 1.35 -21.36 1.93
CA MET A 49 0.54 -21.43 3.16
C MET A 49 -0.80 -22.14 2.91
N ARG A 50 -1.45 -21.90 1.77
CA ARG A 50 -2.73 -22.56 1.40
C ARG A 50 -2.57 -24.06 1.12
N GLN A 51 -1.39 -24.52 0.69
CA GLN A 51 -1.12 -25.93 0.42
C GLN A 51 -0.85 -26.76 1.69
N GLY A 52 -0.59 -26.11 2.83
CA GLY A 52 -0.37 -26.79 4.10
C GLY A 52 -1.65 -27.46 4.61
N LYS A 53 -1.62 -28.78 4.79
CA LYS A 53 -2.77 -29.55 5.29
C LYS A 53 -2.82 -29.61 6.82
N THR A 54 -1.69 -29.30 7.47
CA THR A 54 -1.53 -29.29 8.93
C THR A 54 -0.91 -27.96 9.38
N ILE A 55 -1.02 -27.66 10.69
CA ILE A 55 -0.41 -26.47 11.31
C ILE A 55 1.12 -26.48 11.12
N GLU A 56 1.74 -27.66 11.18
CA GLU A 56 3.18 -27.83 10.93
C GLU A 56 3.53 -27.55 9.46
N ASP A 57 2.72 -28.00 8.50
CA ASP A 57 2.94 -27.67 7.09
C ASP A 57 2.76 -26.18 6.80
N MET A 58 1.79 -25.53 7.46
CA MET A 58 1.59 -24.08 7.36
C MET A 58 2.78 -23.31 7.94
N PHE A 59 3.31 -23.74 9.09
CA PHE A 59 4.47 -23.14 9.74
C PHE A 59 5.77 -23.34 8.92
N LEU A 60 6.00 -24.55 8.41
CA LEU A 60 7.12 -24.83 7.49
C LEU A 60 6.97 -24.10 6.16
N GLY A 61 5.75 -23.96 5.66
CA GLY A 61 5.40 -23.12 4.52
C GLY A 61 5.82 -21.68 4.74
N ALA A 62 5.43 -21.07 5.87
CA ALA A 62 5.81 -19.70 6.23
C ALA A 62 7.33 -19.52 6.31
N LEU A 63 8.06 -20.43 6.99
CA LEU A 63 9.51 -20.38 7.10
C LEU A 63 10.22 -20.52 5.75
N ASN A 64 9.84 -21.50 4.92
CA ASN A 64 10.43 -21.69 3.59
C ASN A 64 10.10 -20.54 2.61
N SER A 65 8.94 -19.91 2.80
CA SER A 65 8.51 -18.78 1.97
C SER A 65 9.37 -17.51 2.18
N THR A 66 10.13 -17.45 3.28
CA THR A 66 11.16 -16.42 3.50
C THR A 66 12.48 -16.71 2.77
N GLN A 67 12.73 -17.95 2.32
CA GLN A 67 13.95 -18.29 1.57
C GLN A 67 13.83 -17.99 0.06
N ASP A 68 12.61 -17.97 -0.47
CA ASP A 68 12.36 -17.75 -1.90
C ASP A 68 12.48 -16.29 -2.35
N PHE A 69 12.56 -15.33 -1.41
CA PHE A 69 12.61 -13.92 -1.78
C PHE A 69 13.88 -13.62 -2.60
N ILE A 70 15.04 -14.14 -2.20
CA ILE A 70 16.32 -13.85 -2.87
C ILE A 70 16.28 -14.33 -4.33
N PRO A 71 15.95 -15.60 -4.64
CA PRO A 71 15.86 -16.05 -6.03
C PRO A 71 14.85 -15.27 -6.89
N ILE A 72 13.69 -14.91 -6.33
CA ILE A 72 12.67 -14.15 -7.06
C ILE A 72 13.18 -12.73 -7.35
N THR A 73 13.71 -12.04 -6.34
CA THR A 73 14.24 -10.68 -6.47
C THR A 73 15.42 -10.61 -7.43
N SER A 74 16.35 -11.58 -7.39
CA SER A 74 17.44 -11.66 -8.37
C SER A 74 16.90 -11.83 -9.79
N ALA A 75 15.90 -12.70 -10.00
CA ALA A 75 15.32 -12.90 -11.32
C ALA A 75 14.70 -11.61 -11.90
N PHE A 76 14.00 -10.83 -11.08
CA PHE A 76 13.41 -9.56 -11.50
C PHE A 76 14.44 -8.46 -11.73
N THR A 77 15.40 -8.29 -10.82
CA THR A 77 16.42 -7.24 -10.96
C THR A 77 17.38 -7.52 -12.11
N GLU A 78 17.78 -8.77 -12.35
CA GLU A 78 18.57 -9.15 -13.52
C GLU A 78 17.79 -8.95 -14.83
N ALA A 79 16.50 -9.30 -14.85
CA ALA A 79 15.65 -9.06 -16.00
C ALA A 79 15.51 -7.56 -16.31
N ALA A 80 15.37 -6.72 -15.28
CA ALA A 80 15.29 -5.26 -15.43
C ALA A 80 16.60 -4.67 -15.97
N MET A 81 17.76 -5.10 -15.45
CA MET A 81 19.07 -4.68 -15.98
C MET A 81 19.26 -5.09 -17.44
N GLU A 82 18.75 -6.26 -17.84
CA GLU A 82 18.81 -6.73 -19.24
C GLU A 82 17.88 -5.93 -20.17
N LEU A 83 16.70 -5.55 -19.69
CA LEU A 83 15.71 -4.79 -20.45
C LEU A 83 16.08 -3.30 -20.58
N PHE A 84 16.66 -2.72 -19.55
CA PHE A 84 16.91 -1.27 -19.44
C PHE A 84 18.35 -0.95 -19.01
N PRO A 85 19.40 -1.44 -19.71
CA PRO A 85 20.78 -1.35 -19.24
C PRO A 85 21.31 0.08 -19.07
N GLY A 86 20.73 1.07 -19.76
CA GLY A 86 21.10 2.48 -19.62
C GLY A 86 20.36 3.25 -18.52
N GLN A 87 19.31 2.64 -17.93
CA GLN A 87 18.43 3.29 -16.95
C GLN A 87 18.36 2.53 -15.62
N TYR A 88 18.55 1.21 -15.65
CA TYR A 88 18.47 0.33 -14.49
C TYR A 88 19.81 -0.41 -14.31
N THR A 89 20.62 0.05 -13.37
CA THR A 89 21.98 -0.45 -13.13
C THR A 89 22.06 -1.34 -11.89
N GLU A 90 23.24 -1.89 -11.58
CA GLU A 90 23.49 -2.66 -10.35
C GLU A 90 23.10 -1.91 -9.07
N GLN A 91 23.28 -0.58 -9.05
CA GLN A 91 22.86 0.25 -7.91
C GLN A 91 21.34 0.18 -7.70
N HIS A 92 20.57 0.26 -8.78
CA HIS A 92 19.10 0.18 -8.75
C HIS A 92 18.67 -1.24 -8.34
N ALA A 93 19.35 -2.29 -8.82
CA ALA A 93 19.13 -3.67 -8.41
C ALA A 93 19.35 -3.89 -6.90
N MET A 94 20.41 -3.31 -6.34
CA MET A 94 20.71 -3.39 -4.91
C MET A 94 19.64 -2.66 -4.08
N MET A 95 19.25 -1.45 -4.49
CA MET A 95 18.19 -0.69 -3.82
C MET A 95 16.84 -1.41 -3.89
N ALA A 96 16.47 -1.94 -5.05
CA ALA A 96 15.24 -2.72 -5.20
C ALA A 96 15.26 -3.97 -4.33
N THR A 97 16.41 -4.65 -4.18
CA THR A 97 16.52 -5.82 -3.31
C THR A 97 16.24 -5.48 -1.86
N MET A 98 16.81 -4.39 -1.35
CA MET A 98 16.54 -3.90 0.00
C MET A 98 15.08 -3.44 0.16
N GLY A 99 14.55 -2.71 -0.83
CA GLY A 99 13.17 -2.25 -0.84
C GLY A 99 12.17 -3.40 -0.80
N VAL A 100 12.38 -4.43 -1.62
CA VAL A 100 11.55 -5.65 -1.60
C VAL A 100 11.58 -6.31 -0.24
N GLN A 101 12.77 -6.49 0.36
CA GLN A 101 12.89 -7.13 1.68
C GLN A 101 12.09 -6.38 2.76
N GLN A 102 12.15 -5.05 2.77
CA GLN A 102 11.39 -4.23 3.73
C GLN A 102 9.89 -4.28 3.45
N ASN A 103 9.51 -4.16 2.18
CA ASN A 103 8.12 -4.08 1.76
C ASN A 103 7.38 -5.40 1.99
N VAL A 104 7.95 -6.55 1.66
CA VAL A 104 7.26 -7.84 1.89
C VAL A 104 7.06 -8.16 3.37
N ALA A 105 7.86 -7.57 4.26
CA ALA A 105 7.72 -7.71 5.70
C ALA A 105 6.68 -6.74 6.30
N TRP A 106 6.21 -5.76 5.53
CA TRP A 106 5.22 -4.80 5.97
C TRP A 106 3.80 -5.36 5.81
N GLU A 107 3.05 -5.41 6.91
CA GLU A 107 1.68 -5.97 6.96
C GLU A 107 0.72 -5.33 5.94
N GLY A 108 0.84 -4.02 5.70
CA GLY A 108 0.01 -3.27 4.76
C GLY A 108 0.42 -3.42 3.29
N MET A 109 1.47 -4.19 2.99
CA MET A 109 2.04 -4.24 1.63
C MET A 109 1.09 -4.89 0.62
N TRP A 110 0.35 -5.92 1.01
CA TRP A 110 -0.58 -6.58 0.08
C TRP A 110 -1.62 -5.61 -0.44
N ASP A 111 -2.16 -4.80 0.46
CA ASP A 111 -3.21 -3.87 0.12
C ASP A 111 -2.65 -2.64 -0.63
N PHE A 112 -1.45 -2.17 -0.26
CA PHE A 112 -0.72 -1.19 -1.07
C PHE A 112 -0.52 -1.68 -2.52
N LEU A 113 -0.15 -2.95 -2.71
CA LEU A 113 -0.01 -3.51 -4.05
C LEU A 113 -1.36 -3.55 -4.78
N ARG A 114 -2.45 -3.86 -4.08
CA ARG A 114 -3.79 -3.84 -4.66
C ARG A 114 -4.11 -2.47 -5.25
N ASP A 115 -3.88 -1.41 -4.48
CA ASP A 115 -4.08 -0.02 -4.92
C ASP A 115 -3.14 0.36 -6.05
N TYR A 116 -1.87 0.00 -5.92
CA TYR A 116 -0.87 0.27 -6.94
C TYR A 116 -1.27 -0.35 -8.29
N PHE A 117 -1.64 -1.63 -8.31
CA PHE A 117 -1.99 -2.33 -9.53
C PHE A 117 -3.35 -1.88 -10.10
N GLN A 118 -4.32 -1.57 -9.24
CA GLN A 118 -5.59 -1.01 -9.71
C GLN A 118 -5.40 0.39 -10.32
N LYS A 119 -4.70 1.29 -9.63
CA LYS A 119 -4.46 2.67 -10.10
C LYS A 119 -3.61 2.71 -11.36
N ASN A 120 -2.47 2.00 -11.35
CA ASN A 120 -1.47 2.10 -12.42
C ASN A 120 -1.74 1.16 -13.59
N HIS A 121 -2.37 0.01 -13.35
CA HIS A 121 -2.62 -1.00 -14.38
C HIS A 121 -4.10 -1.30 -14.65
N GLY A 122 -5.01 -0.93 -13.73
CA GLY A 122 -6.43 -1.29 -13.82
C GLY A 122 -6.64 -2.79 -13.66
N VAL A 123 -5.77 -3.44 -12.89
CA VAL A 123 -5.79 -4.88 -12.65
C VAL A 123 -6.02 -5.11 -11.18
N GLN A 124 -7.04 -5.89 -10.86
CA GLN A 124 -7.24 -6.46 -9.54
C GLN A 124 -6.30 -7.67 -9.35
N ILE A 125 -5.60 -7.71 -8.23
CA ILE A 125 -4.62 -8.77 -7.93
C ILE A 125 -5.19 -9.90 -7.08
N ASP A 126 -6.39 -9.70 -6.53
CA ASP A 126 -7.24 -10.58 -5.75
C ASP A 126 -8.74 -10.30 -6.04
N ASP A 127 -9.63 -11.10 -5.46
CA ASP A 127 -11.09 -10.99 -5.64
C ASP A 127 -11.72 -9.98 -4.67
N THR A 128 -10.91 -9.14 -4.01
CA THR A 128 -11.37 -8.21 -2.98
C THR A 128 -11.76 -6.88 -3.62
N GLU A 129 -13.03 -6.49 -3.48
CA GLU A 129 -13.50 -5.18 -3.95
C GLU A 129 -12.89 -4.06 -3.12
N THR A 130 -12.35 -3.05 -3.81
CA THR A 130 -11.83 -1.85 -3.17
C THR A 130 -12.31 -0.58 -3.84
N GLU A 131 -12.52 0.44 -3.01
CA GLU A 131 -12.93 1.76 -3.43
C GLU A 131 -11.93 2.78 -2.89
N ALA A 132 -11.30 3.54 -3.79
CA ALA A 132 -10.32 4.54 -3.43
C ALA A 132 -10.95 5.94 -3.43
N ALA A 133 -10.73 6.68 -2.35
CA ALA A 133 -11.07 8.10 -2.22
C ALA A 133 -9.83 8.91 -1.87
N ILE A 134 -9.76 10.14 -2.37
CA ILE A 134 -8.70 11.08 -2.03
C ILE A 134 -9.35 12.32 -1.41
N PHE A 135 -8.91 12.67 -0.22
CA PHE A 135 -9.31 13.90 0.46
C PHE A 135 -8.14 14.89 0.49
N TYR A 136 -8.33 16.04 -0.15
CA TYR A 136 -7.35 17.12 -0.19
C TYR A 136 -7.66 18.10 0.93
N SER A 137 -6.79 18.14 1.94
CA SER A 137 -6.94 19.08 3.03
C SER A 137 -6.05 20.30 2.82
N THR A 138 -6.63 21.50 2.82
CA THR A 138 -5.85 22.76 2.76
C THR A 138 -5.44 23.26 4.14
N LYS A 139 -6.14 22.81 5.19
CA LYS A 139 -5.87 23.22 6.58
C LYS A 139 -6.18 22.12 7.59
N HIS A 140 -5.48 22.15 8.71
CA HIS A 140 -5.73 21.23 9.81
C HIS A 140 -5.58 21.87 11.19
N LYS A 141 -6.35 21.35 12.14
CA LYS A 141 -6.32 21.75 13.55
C LYS A 141 -5.82 20.59 14.40
N ARG A 142 -4.84 20.87 15.25
CA ARG A 142 -4.27 19.92 16.21
C ARG A 142 -4.76 20.24 17.60
N TYR A 143 -5.27 19.22 18.27
CA TYR A 143 -5.71 19.28 19.65
C TYR A 143 -4.88 18.30 20.47
N GLU A 144 -4.44 18.73 21.65
CA GLU A 144 -3.79 17.89 22.65
C GLU A 144 -4.55 18.00 23.96
N ASN A 145 -4.92 16.86 24.55
CA ASN A 145 -5.76 16.80 25.75
C ASN A 145 -7.09 17.58 25.57
N GLY A 146 -7.64 17.56 24.35
CA GLY A 146 -8.87 18.27 24.00
C GLY A 146 -8.73 19.78 23.79
N VAL A 147 -7.54 20.35 23.97
CA VAL A 147 -7.26 21.78 23.78
C VAL A 147 -6.64 22.02 22.41
N LEU A 148 -7.12 23.01 21.68
CA LEU A 148 -6.52 23.42 20.41
C LEU A 148 -5.11 23.97 20.67
N VAL A 149 -4.09 23.31 20.10
CA VAL A 149 -2.68 23.71 20.27
C VAL A 149 -2.09 24.34 19.02
N SER A 150 -2.59 24.00 17.83
CA SER A 150 -2.15 24.63 16.59
C SER A 150 -3.20 24.55 15.49
N GLU A 151 -3.12 25.51 14.58
CA GLU A 151 -3.84 25.54 13.30
C GLU A 151 -2.81 25.81 12.21
N SER A 152 -2.94 25.12 11.08
CA SER A 152 -1.95 25.16 10.01
C SER A 152 -2.62 25.07 8.65
N GLU A 153 -2.30 26.00 7.76
CA GLU A 153 -2.72 26.03 6.35
C GLU A 153 -1.71 25.28 5.46
N VAL A 154 -1.30 24.09 5.90
CA VAL A 154 -0.39 23.26 5.13
C VAL A 154 -1.19 22.14 4.49
N GLU A 155 -1.06 22.05 3.17
CA GLU A 155 -1.73 21.05 2.35
C GLU A 155 -1.31 19.63 2.74
N ARG A 156 -2.30 18.74 2.75
CA ARG A 156 -2.15 17.31 3.00
C ARG A 156 -3.03 16.54 2.03
N THR A 157 -2.46 15.50 1.43
CA THR A 157 -3.23 14.52 0.65
C THR A 157 -3.50 13.32 1.54
N ILE A 158 -4.78 13.04 1.76
CA ILE A 158 -5.22 11.89 2.54
C ILE A 158 -5.76 10.85 1.57
N ASN A 159 -5.04 9.74 1.43
CA ASN A 159 -5.47 8.63 0.58
C ASN A 159 -6.24 7.63 1.44
N LEU A 160 -7.46 7.30 1.00
CA LEU A 160 -8.37 6.38 1.66
C LEU A 160 -8.64 5.24 0.70
N ASN A 161 -8.48 4.01 1.18
CA ASN A 161 -8.82 2.82 0.44
C ASN A 161 -9.76 1.96 1.27
N PHE A 162 -11.02 1.95 0.88
CA PHE A 162 -12.07 1.16 1.48
C PHE A 162 -12.05 -0.24 0.90
N ILE A 163 -12.20 -1.22 1.77
CA ILE A 163 -12.07 -2.64 1.46
C ILE A 163 -13.29 -3.37 2.01
N ASP A 164 -13.79 -4.35 1.25
CA ASP A 164 -14.89 -5.23 1.65
C ASP A 164 -16.12 -4.44 2.11
N ASP A 165 -16.72 -3.62 1.24
CA ASP A 165 -17.91 -2.80 1.57
C ASP A 165 -17.71 -1.96 2.85
N ASN A 166 -16.64 -1.16 2.84
CA ASN A 166 -16.25 -0.24 3.90
C ASN A 166 -15.92 -0.91 5.27
N GLN A 167 -15.80 -2.23 5.35
CA GLN A 167 -15.48 -2.91 6.62
C GLN A 167 -14.01 -2.70 7.04
N GLU A 168 -13.10 -2.60 6.08
CA GLU A 168 -11.71 -2.27 6.31
C GLU A 168 -11.35 -0.95 5.60
N LEU A 169 -10.39 -0.23 6.19
CA LEU A 169 -9.86 1.01 5.63
C LEU A 169 -8.33 1.01 5.74
N ILE A 170 -7.69 1.42 4.66
CA ILE A 170 -6.28 1.81 4.67
C ILE A 170 -6.18 3.30 4.42
N VAL A 171 -5.43 3.96 5.29
CA VAL A 171 -5.25 5.40 5.23
C VAL A 171 -3.79 5.80 5.27
N SER A 172 -3.40 6.71 4.40
CA SER A 172 -2.12 7.41 4.44
C SER A 172 -2.33 8.91 4.37
N ILE A 173 -1.41 9.67 4.96
CA ILE A 173 -1.45 11.14 4.94
C ILE A 173 -0.09 11.61 4.47
N GLU A 174 0.00 12.16 3.27
CA GLU A 174 1.27 12.62 2.74
C GLU A 174 1.62 14.02 3.28
N PRO A 175 2.84 14.26 3.78
CA PRO A 175 3.96 13.32 3.99
C PRO A 175 4.04 12.73 5.42
N SER A 176 3.03 12.96 6.27
CA SER A 176 3.12 12.78 7.73
C SER A 176 2.75 11.41 8.29
N LEU A 177 2.05 10.54 7.54
CA LEU A 177 1.59 9.24 8.02
C LEU A 177 1.74 8.19 6.91
N SER A 178 2.59 7.19 7.16
CA SER A 178 2.66 5.99 6.33
C SER A 178 1.36 5.19 6.40
N PRO A 179 1.04 4.34 5.41
CA PRO A 179 -0.27 3.71 5.37
C PRO A 179 -0.56 2.84 6.60
N LYS A 180 -1.76 3.01 7.16
CA LYS A 180 -2.25 2.29 8.33
C LYS A 180 -3.54 1.56 7.97
N LYS A 181 -3.59 0.27 8.29
CA LYS A 181 -4.79 -0.56 8.16
C LYS A 181 -5.66 -0.45 9.40
N SER A 182 -6.97 -0.46 9.20
CA SER A 182 -7.98 -0.29 10.25
C SER A 182 -9.27 -1.02 9.91
N HIS A 183 -10.07 -1.33 10.93
CA HIS A 183 -11.38 -1.98 10.80
C HIS A 183 -12.49 -1.07 11.31
N LEU A 184 -13.66 -1.14 10.68
CA LEU A 184 -14.83 -0.36 11.05
C LEU A 184 -15.30 -0.75 12.45
N ILE A 185 -15.53 0.24 13.30
CA ILE A 185 -16.07 0.04 14.66
C ILE A 185 -17.41 0.73 14.88
N SER A 186 -17.77 1.68 14.02
CA SER A 186 -19.05 2.38 14.07
C SER A 186 -19.33 3.01 12.71
N ASN A 187 -20.57 2.87 12.27
CA ASN A 187 -21.14 3.55 11.10
C ASN A 187 -22.46 4.17 11.53
N ASN A 188 -22.49 5.50 11.63
CA ASN A 188 -23.67 6.26 12.03
C ASN A 188 -23.98 7.29 10.94
N GLU A 189 -24.96 6.97 10.09
CA GLU A 189 -25.36 7.80 8.94
C GLU A 189 -24.15 8.17 8.09
N ASN A 190 -23.66 9.41 8.19
CA ASN A 190 -22.56 9.93 7.38
C ASN A 190 -21.22 9.95 8.14
N ILE A 191 -21.10 9.23 9.26
CA ILE A 191 -19.87 9.19 10.06
C ILE A 191 -19.40 7.74 10.20
N LEU A 192 -18.25 7.47 9.57
CA LEU A 192 -17.53 6.20 9.67
C LEU A 192 -16.38 6.33 10.67
N LYS A 193 -16.26 5.36 11.59
CA LYS A 193 -15.14 5.29 12.53
C LYS A 193 -14.41 3.98 12.39
N TYR A 194 -13.09 4.08 12.23
CA TYR A 194 -12.20 2.96 12.05
C TYR A 194 -11.15 2.92 13.16
N LYS A 195 -10.92 1.74 13.72
CA LYS A 195 -9.85 1.50 14.67
C LYS A 195 -8.67 0.85 13.97
N GLY A 196 -7.48 1.43 14.13
CA GLY A 196 -6.25 0.86 13.59
C GLY A 196 -5.98 -0.54 14.14
N TYR A 197 -5.41 -1.41 13.31
CA TYR A 197 -4.76 -2.63 13.80
C TYR A 197 -3.56 -2.28 14.69
N ASP A 198 -2.90 -1.17 14.38
CA ASP A 198 -2.09 -0.42 15.33
C ASP A 198 -3.04 0.32 16.30
N PRO A 199 -3.13 -0.12 17.58
CA PRO A 199 -4.16 0.35 18.51
C PRO A 199 -3.99 1.82 18.92
N ASP A 200 -2.84 2.41 18.57
CA ASP A 200 -2.55 3.82 18.79
C ASP A 200 -3.36 4.74 17.87
N TYR A 201 -4.03 4.22 16.85
CA TYR A 201 -4.71 5.03 15.82
C TYR A 201 -6.21 4.79 15.79
N LEU A 202 -6.95 5.89 15.68
CA LEU A 202 -8.38 5.92 15.40
C LEU A 202 -8.61 6.93 14.26
N PHE A 203 -9.43 6.56 13.29
CA PHE A 203 -9.78 7.39 12.15
C PHE A 203 -11.28 7.63 12.13
N THR A 204 -11.69 8.87 11.89
CA THR A 204 -13.10 9.22 11.68
C THR A 204 -13.23 9.95 10.35
N ILE A 205 -14.15 9.47 9.51
CA ILE A 205 -14.48 10.04 8.21
C ILE A 205 -15.90 10.55 8.31
N LYS A 206 -16.10 11.83 7.96
CA LYS A 206 -17.43 12.40 7.77
C LYS A 206 -17.67 12.53 6.27
N LEU A 207 -18.76 11.96 5.81
CA LEU A 207 -19.23 12.01 4.44
C LEU A 207 -20.28 13.12 4.27
N ASP A 208 -20.38 13.68 3.07
CA ASP A 208 -21.46 14.57 2.67
C ASP A 208 -22.68 13.79 2.14
N ASP A 209 -23.65 14.49 1.54
CA ASP A 209 -24.86 13.88 0.98
C ASP A 209 -24.61 13.11 -0.33
N PHE A 210 -23.40 13.19 -0.90
CA PHE A 210 -22.97 12.50 -2.12
C PHE A 210 -21.94 11.40 -1.83
N ASP A 211 -21.80 10.99 -0.56
CA ASP A 211 -20.80 10.02 -0.08
C ASP A 211 -19.34 10.48 -0.31
N GLU A 212 -19.10 11.78 -0.54
CA GLU A 212 -17.75 12.34 -0.63
C GLU A 212 -17.22 12.72 0.75
N VAL A 213 -15.89 12.66 0.93
CA VAL A 213 -15.27 12.95 2.22
C VAL A 213 -15.26 14.46 2.48
N GLU A 214 -16.10 14.92 3.40
CA GLU A 214 -16.18 16.32 3.83
C GLU A 214 -15.11 16.66 4.88
N GLN A 215 -14.82 15.71 5.77
CA GLN A 215 -13.89 15.91 6.88
C GLN A 215 -13.21 14.61 7.28
N PHE A 216 -11.89 14.67 7.48
CA PHE A 216 -11.10 13.56 8.00
C PHE A 216 -10.52 13.90 9.38
N THR A 217 -10.56 12.94 10.30
CA THR A 217 -9.99 13.09 11.64
C THR A 217 -9.08 11.90 11.96
N LEU A 218 -7.87 12.22 12.40
CA LEU A 218 -6.92 11.28 13.00
C LEU A 218 -6.87 11.51 14.51
N GLU A 219 -7.04 10.46 15.29
CA GLU A 219 -6.85 10.47 16.74
C GLU A 219 -5.78 9.46 17.13
N MET A 220 -4.91 9.87 18.06
CA MET A 220 -4.00 8.98 18.77
C MET A 220 -4.38 8.94 20.26
N PRO A 221 -5.26 8.02 20.69
CA PRO A 221 -5.81 8.00 22.04
C PRO A 221 -4.73 7.88 23.13
N ASN A 222 -3.66 7.13 22.86
CA ASN A 222 -2.53 6.96 23.76
C ASN A 222 -1.78 8.27 24.08
N ARG A 223 -1.89 9.28 23.21
CA ARG A 223 -1.24 10.59 23.33
C ARG A 223 -2.25 11.72 23.59
N SER A 224 -3.53 11.41 23.72
CA SER A 224 -4.62 12.39 23.75
C SER A 224 -4.52 13.42 22.61
N LEU A 225 -4.06 12.96 21.43
CA LEU A 225 -3.83 13.80 20.26
C LEU A 225 -4.98 13.62 19.28
N LYS A 226 -5.49 14.72 18.75
CA LYS A 226 -6.48 14.74 17.68
C LYS A 226 -6.07 15.73 16.61
N ILE A 227 -6.08 15.32 15.36
CA ILE A 227 -5.87 16.20 14.20
C ILE A 227 -7.11 16.13 13.33
N VAL A 228 -7.69 17.28 13.07
CA VAL A 228 -8.86 17.43 12.21
C VAL A 228 -8.43 18.13 10.93
N TYR A 229 -8.70 17.49 9.80
CA TYR A 229 -8.36 17.96 8.46
C TYR A 229 -9.62 18.47 7.77
N PHE A 230 -9.48 19.62 7.13
CA PHE A 230 -10.56 20.31 6.42
C PHE A 230 -10.11 20.60 4.99
N GLU A 231 -11.07 20.62 4.08
CA GLU A 231 -10.92 21.23 2.77
C GLU A 231 -10.64 22.74 2.86
#